data_AF-A0A1H3EYG8-F1
#
_entry.id   AF-A0A1H3EYG8-F1
#
_cell.length_a   1.000
_cell.length_b   1.000
_cell.length_c   1.000
_cell.angle_alpha   90.00
_cell.angle_beta   90.00
_cell.angle_gamma   90.00
#
_symmetry.space_group_name_H-M   'P 1'
#
loop_
_entity.id
_entity.type
_entity.pdbx_description
1 polymer ?
#
loop_
_entity_poly.entity_id
_entity_poly.type
_entity_poly.pdbx_seq_one_letter_code
_entity_poly.pdbx_strand_id
1 'polypeptide(L)'
;MRQFLSLPIVGVLVVSALTGCTRETKPEAASNSLLETVPFVYKMTIQQGNILTEAMIDALELGMNKRQVNFLLGTPPLVSFFHADRWDYTYTIQRGHQPMEQRDLTLHFKDDLLVRIEGTQRPDPKRAAARASEQILLDVPDYEAREGLIRQGLKKIGLDPKN
;
A
#
# COMPACT_ATOMS: atom_id res chain seq x y z
N MET A 1 59.26 -30.68 38.24
CA MET A 1 57.85 -30.39 38.63
C MET A 1 57.59 -28.90 38.51
N ARG A 2 57.03 -28.39 37.40
CA ARG A 2 56.52 -26.99 37.22
C ARG A 2 56.03 -26.76 35.78
N GLN A 3 55.01 -27.48 35.29
CA GLN A 3 54.47 -27.23 33.93
C GLN A 3 52.94 -27.40 33.75
N PHE A 4 52.16 -27.66 34.81
CA PHE A 4 50.72 -27.98 34.68
C PHE A 4 49.76 -26.85 35.07
N LEU A 5 50.23 -25.66 35.48
CA LEU A 5 49.36 -24.62 36.03
C LEU A 5 48.98 -23.48 35.06
N SER A 6 49.51 -23.45 33.84
CA SER A 6 49.27 -22.36 32.86
C SER A 6 48.27 -22.69 31.75
N LEU A 7 47.78 -23.93 31.66
CA LEU A 7 46.84 -24.39 30.63
C LEU A 7 45.35 -24.05 30.86
N PRO A 8 44.79 -23.95 32.09
CA PRO A 8 43.36 -23.67 32.22
C PRO A 8 43.00 -22.21 31.96
N ILE A 9 43.95 -21.28 32.14
CA ILE A 9 43.70 -19.83 32.00
C ILE A 9 43.59 -19.42 30.52
N VAL A 10 44.40 -20.03 29.63
CA VAL A 10 44.34 -19.76 28.19
C VAL A 10 43.09 -20.38 27.55
N GLY A 11 42.63 -21.53 28.05
CA GLY A 11 41.41 -22.18 27.54
C GLY A 11 40.13 -21.40 27.81
N VAL A 12 40.00 -20.76 28.97
CA VAL A 12 38.80 -19.99 29.34
C VAL A 12 38.67 -18.70 28.53
N LEU A 13 39.79 -18.05 28.18
CA LEU A 13 39.79 -16.77 27.44
C LEU A 13 39.40 -16.96 25.95
N VAL A 14 39.66 -18.13 25.36
CA VAL A 14 39.31 -18.44 23.96
C VAL A 14 37.83 -18.79 23.80
N VAL A 15 37.18 -19.37 24.82
CA VAL A 15 35.74 -19.71 24.78
C VAL A 15 34.86 -18.44 24.82
N SER A 16 35.32 -17.38 25.49
CA SER A 16 34.62 -16.08 25.53
C SER A 16 34.64 -15.34 24.18
N ALA A 17 35.58 -15.67 23.29
CA ALA A 17 35.71 -15.02 21.98
C ALA A 17 34.82 -15.64 20.89
N LEU A 18 34.24 -16.82 21.11
CA LEU A 18 33.40 -17.52 20.12
C LEU A 18 31.90 -17.39 20.38
N THR A 19 31.48 -16.78 21.50
CA THR A 19 30.07 -16.57 21.84
C THR A 19 29.79 -15.08 21.90
N GLY A 20 29.70 -14.44 20.75
CA GLY A 20 29.61 -12.98 20.66
C GLY A 20 28.96 -12.47 19.39
N CYS A 21 27.83 -13.06 18.97
CA CYS A 21 26.88 -12.35 18.10
C CYS A 21 25.54 -12.32 18.81
N THR A 22 25.41 -11.42 19.78
CA THR A 22 24.09 -11.00 20.25
C THR A 22 23.42 -10.28 19.08
N ARG A 23 22.51 -10.99 18.41
CA ARG A 23 21.59 -10.40 17.43
C ARG A 23 20.68 -9.48 18.20
N GLU A 24 20.98 -8.18 18.21
CA GLU A 24 20.08 -7.19 18.80
C GLU A 24 18.76 -7.24 18.03
N THR A 25 17.77 -7.90 18.63
CA THR A 25 16.38 -7.65 18.31
C THR A 25 16.12 -6.23 18.78
N LYS A 26 16.16 -5.29 17.84
CA LYS A 26 15.81 -3.88 18.05
C LYS A 26 14.57 -3.84 18.95
N PRO A 27 14.63 -3.26 20.16
CA PRO A 27 13.45 -3.11 20.98
C PRO A 27 12.54 -2.14 20.23
N GLU A 28 11.45 -2.65 19.68
CA GLU A 28 10.43 -1.85 18.97
C GLU A 28 9.64 -0.95 19.95
N ALA A 29 9.94 -1.04 21.24
CA ALA A 29 9.68 0.02 22.20
C ALA A 29 10.70 1.15 22.01
N ALA A 30 10.57 1.87 20.89
CA ALA A 30 11.04 3.24 20.82
C ALA A 30 10.49 3.98 22.07
N SER A 31 11.28 4.91 22.59
CA SER A 31 10.89 5.84 23.64
C SER A 31 9.72 6.70 23.14
N ASN A 32 8.52 6.14 23.19
CA ASN A 32 7.32 6.84 22.80
C ASN A 32 7.13 7.97 23.82
N SER A 33 7.09 9.21 23.35
CA SER A 33 6.82 10.36 24.20
C SER A 33 5.56 10.08 25.01
N LEU A 34 5.46 10.54 26.26
CA LEU A 34 4.23 10.38 27.06
C LEU A 34 2.98 10.92 26.31
N LEU A 35 3.20 11.85 25.37
CA LEU A 35 2.18 12.40 24.47
C LEU A 35 1.66 11.42 23.42
N GLU A 36 2.38 10.33 23.14
CA GLU A 36 1.99 9.29 22.18
C GLU A 36 1.03 8.27 22.77
N THR A 37 1.05 8.05 24.08
CA THR A 37 0.13 7.10 24.75
C THR A 37 -1.19 7.76 25.16
N VAL A 38 -1.24 9.10 25.23
CA VAL A 38 -2.43 9.82 25.68
C VAL A 38 -3.46 10.02 24.56
N PRO A 39 -4.70 9.52 24.71
CA PRO A 39 -5.69 9.54 23.63
C PRO A 39 -6.26 10.95 23.35
N PHE A 40 -6.00 11.92 24.23
CA PHE A 40 -6.52 13.30 24.11
C PHE A 40 -5.63 14.22 23.26
N VAL A 41 -4.39 13.82 22.96
CA VAL A 41 -3.52 14.58 22.06
C VAL A 41 -3.81 14.16 20.62
N TYR A 42 -4.09 15.15 19.76
CA TYR A 42 -4.31 14.90 18.34
C TYR A 42 -3.04 14.34 17.68
N LYS A 43 -3.20 13.23 16.97
CA LYS A 43 -2.15 12.61 16.16
C LYS A 43 -2.66 12.51 14.73
N MET A 44 -1.89 13.08 13.80
CA MET A 44 -2.23 13.06 12.39
C MET A 44 -2.17 11.65 11.81
N THR A 45 -3.02 11.36 10.84
CA THR A 45 -2.94 10.12 10.07
C THR A 45 -1.72 10.17 9.15
N ILE A 46 -0.86 9.17 9.25
CA ILE A 46 0.33 9.04 8.40
C ILE A 46 0.06 7.93 7.40
N GLN A 47 0.20 8.23 6.10
CA GLN A 47 0.10 7.28 4.99
C GLN A 47 1.43 7.28 4.25
N GLN A 48 2.01 6.11 3.99
CA GLN A 48 3.29 5.99 3.30
C GLN A 48 3.24 4.91 2.23
N GLY A 49 3.92 5.17 1.11
CA GLY A 49 4.03 4.24 -0.01
C GLY A 49 2.90 4.35 -1.04
N ASN A 50 2.75 3.32 -1.88
CA ASN A 50 1.83 3.34 -3.02
C ASN A 50 0.45 2.85 -2.62
N ILE A 51 -0.57 3.69 -2.77
CA ILE A 51 -1.97 3.28 -2.52
C ILE A 51 -2.41 2.37 -3.67
N LEU A 52 -2.52 1.08 -3.40
CA LEU A 52 -3.06 0.11 -4.34
C LEU A 52 -4.52 -0.16 -4.02
N THR A 53 -5.39 0.06 -4.99
CA THR A 53 -6.80 -0.32 -4.85
C THR A 53 -6.96 -1.81 -5.13
N GLU A 54 -7.96 -2.43 -4.53
CA GLU A 54 -8.30 -3.82 -4.82
C GLU A 54 -8.58 -4.04 -6.31
N ALA A 55 -9.17 -3.06 -7.01
CA ALA A 55 -9.43 -3.15 -8.44
C ALA A 55 -8.14 -3.23 -9.26
N MET A 56 -7.12 -2.46 -8.88
CA MET A 56 -5.80 -2.51 -9.52
C MET A 56 -5.12 -3.86 -9.29
N ILE A 57 -5.21 -4.41 -8.08
CA ILE A 57 -4.62 -5.70 -7.74
C ILE A 57 -5.35 -6.84 -8.45
N ASP A 58 -6.68 -6.79 -8.47
CA ASP A 58 -7.52 -7.79 -9.11
C ASP A 58 -7.34 -7.82 -10.64
N ALA A 59 -6.87 -6.71 -11.24
CA ALA A 59 -6.53 -6.62 -12.66
C ALA A 59 -5.12 -7.12 -13.01
N LEU A 60 -4.30 -7.55 -12.03
CA LEU A 60 -2.99 -8.13 -12.31
C LEU A 60 -3.13 -9.55 -12.85
N GLU A 61 -2.44 -9.81 -13.95
CA GLU A 61 -2.40 -11.14 -14.58
C GLU A 61 -0.97 -11.61 -14.77
N LEU A 62 -0.75 -12.92 -14.60
CA LEU A 62 0.54 -13.53 -14.91
C LEU A 62 0.82 -13.40 -16.41
N GLY A 63 2.07 -13.13 -16.75
CA GLY A 63 2.50 -12.85 -18.14
C GLY A 63 2.44 -11.39 -18.54
N MET A 64 1.94 -10.47 -17.70
CA MET A 64 2.04 -9.03 -17.96
C MET A 64 3.50 -8.59 -18.01
N ASN A 65 3.85 -7.71 -18.94
CA ASN A 65 5.20 -7.12 -18.98
C ASN A 65 5.38 -6.05 -17.89
N LYS A 66 6.64 -5.72 -17.53
CA LYS A 66 6.93 -4.70 -16.50
C LYS A 66 6.27 -3.35 -16.81
N ARG A 67 6.14 -2.96 -18.08
CA ARG A 67 5.51 -1.68 -18.48
C ARG A 67 3.99 -1.69 -18.26
N GLN A 68 3.31 -2.80 -18.51
CA GLN A 68 1.88 -2.99 -18.28
C GLN A 68 1.60 -2.95 -16.77
N VAL A 69 2.43 -3.64 -15.98
CA VAL A 69 2.33 -3.58 -14.52
C VAL A 69 2.56 -2.17 -14.01
N ASN A 70 3.57 -1.45 -14.53
CA ASN A 70 3.83 -0.05 -14.17
C ASN A 70 2.68 0.88 -14.58
N PHE A 71 2.03 0.62 -15.72
CA PHE A 71 0.85 1.38 -16.12
C PHE A 71 -0.33 1.16 -15.17
N LEU A 72 -0.51 -0.07 -14.67
CA LEU A 72 -1.61 -0.43 -13.80
C LEU A 72 -1.39 0.02 -12.34
N LEU A 73 -0.20 -0.22 -11.78
CA LEU A 73 0.12 -0.01 -10.36
C LEU A 73 0.94 1.25 -10.10
N GLY A 74 1.45 1.89 -11.16
CA GLY A 74 2.47 2.91 -11.05
C GLY A 74 3.87 2.34 -10.77
N THR A 75 4.82 3.25 -10.64
CA THR A 75 6.22 2.90 -10.43
C THR A 75 6.44 2.47 -8.98
N PRO A 76 7.10 1.33 -8.73
CA PRO A 76 7.42 0.93 -7.37
C PRO A 76 8.36 1.98 -6.73
N PRO A 77 8.16 2.31 -5.44
CA PRO A 77 8.95 3.34 -4.77
C PRO A 77 10.42 2.92 -4.58
N LEU A 78 10.69 1.60 -4.59
CA LEU A 78 12.01 1.02 -4.40
C LEU A 78 12.25 -0.06 -5.45
N VAL A 79 13.20 0.19 -6.36
CA VAL A 79 13.76 -0.86 -7.23
C VAL A 79 15.14 -1.19 -6.68
N SER A 80 15.30 -2.40 -6.14
CA SER A 80 16.60 -2.84 -5.63
C SER A 80 17.56 -3.06 -6.80
N PHE A 81 18.74 -2.44 -6.78
CA PHE A 81 19.79 -2.70 -7.76
C PHE A 81 20.24 -4.17 -7.80
N PHE A 82 20.05 -4.90 -6.68
CA PHE A 82 20.40 -6.30 -6.56
C PHE A 82 19.32 -7.25 -7.08
N HIS A 83 18.07 -6.77 -7.18
CA HIS A 83 16.92 -7.56 -7.60
C HIS A 83 16.08 -6.78 -8.62
N ALA A 84 16.62 -6.57 -9.81
CA ALA A 84 15.94 -5.86 -10.90
C ALA A 84 14.63 -6.54 -11.36
N ASP A 85 14.47 -7.82 -11.02
CA ASP A 85 13.31 -8.65 -11.35
C ASP A 85 12.32 -8.80 -10.20
N ARG A 86 12.48 -8.04 -9.11
CA ARG A 86 11.53 -8.03 -7.99
C ARG A 86 11.09 -6.60 -7.70
N TRP A 87 9.79 -6.36 -7.75
CA TRP A 87 9.18 -5.09 -7.38
C TRP A 87 8.38 -5.25 -6.10
N ASP A 88 8.65 -4.39 -5.12
CA ASP A 88 7.97 -4.38 -3.83
C ASP A 88 7.13 -3.11 -3.71
N TYR A 89 5.83 -3.28 -3.49
CA TYR A 89 4.88 -2.22 -3.18
C TYR A 89 4.45 -2.39 -1.72
N THR A 90 4.97 -1.52 -0.86
CA THR A 90 4.59 -1.46 0.54
C THR A 90 3.76 -0.20 0.77
N TYR A 91 2.60 -0.38 1.38
CA TYR A 91 1.73 0.69 1.84
C TYR A 91 1.49 0.56 3.34
N THR A 92 1.69 1.64 4.06
CA THR A 92 1.38 1.71 5.49
C THR A 92 0.43 2.86 5.78
N ILE A 93 -0.50 2.62 6.72
CA ILE A 93 -1.39 3.64 7.23
C ILE A 93 -1.48 3.54 8.75
N GLN A 94 -1.19 4.65 9.44
CA GLN A 94 -1.36 4.79 10.87
C GLN A 94 -2.38 5.90 11.14
N ARG A 95 -3.56 5.52 11.67
CA ARG A 95 -4.66 6.45 11.94
C ARG A 95 -4.62 6.91 13.40
N GLY A 96 -3.97 8.03 13.66
CA GLY A 96 -3.82 8.57 15.01
C GLY A 96 -3.16 7.56 15.95
N HIS A 97 -3.89 7.14 16.99
CA HIS A 97 -3.44 6.18 18.01
C HIS A 97 -3.74 4.71 17.67
N GLN A 98 -4.32 4.42 16.50
CA GLN A 98 -4.55 3.04 16.08
C GLN A 98 -3.24 2.35 15.67
N PRO A 99 -3.17 1.01 15.79
CA PRO A 99 -2.05 0.23 15.26
C PRO A 99 -1.83 0.54 13.77
N MET A 100 -0.56 0.53 13.37
CA MET A 100 -0.20 0.70 11.96
C MET A 100 -0.70 -0.50 11.16
N GLU A 101 -1.45 -0.24 10.09
CA GLU A 101 -1.83 -1.25 9.11
C GLU A 101 -0.81 -1.24 7.98
N GLN A 102 -0.32 -2.42 7.60
CA GLN A 102 0.64 -2.61 6.51
C GLN A 102 0.07 -3.53 5.44
N ARG A 103 0.21 -3.12 4.19
CA ARG A 103 -0.23 -3.84 3.00
C ARG A 103 0.94 -3.96 2.05
N ASP A 104 1.40 -5.20 1.88
CA ASP A 104 2.53 -5.50 1.01
C ASP A 104 2.08 -6.30 -0.21
N LEU A 105 2.68 -5.98 -1.35
CA LEU A 105 2.56 -6.68 -2.61
C LEU A 105 3.96 -6.79 -3.24
N THR A 106 4.43 -8.01 -3.46
CA THR A 106 5.70 -8.31 -4.11
C THR A 106 5.43 -8.99 -5.44
N LEU A 107 6.01 -8.45 -6.50
CA LEU A 107 5.91 -8.95 -7.86
C LEU A 107 7.26 -9.48 -8.32
N HIS A 108 7.29 -10.70 -8.82
CA HIS A 108 8.49 -11.30 -9.40
C HIS A 108 8.35 -11.41 -10.92
N PHE A 109 9.40 -11.00 -11.60
CA PHE A 109 9.50 -11.01 -13.05
C PHE A 109 10.53 -12.03 -13.51
N LYS A 110 10.33 -12.54 -14.72
CA LYS A 110 11.33 -13.33 -15.45
C LYS A 110 11.20 -12.97 -16.92
N ASP A 111 12.32 -12.66 -17.56
CA ASP A 111 12.34 -12.27 -18.99
C ASP A 111 11.34 -11.14 -19.30
N ASP A 112 11.26 -10.14 -18.40
CA ASP A 112 10.32 -9.00 -18.43
C ASP A 112 8.84 -9.32 -18.18
N LEU A 113 8.49 -10.58 -17.90
CA LEU A 113 7.11 -11.04 -17.68
C LEU A 113 6.83 -11.33 -16.20
N LEU A 114 5.64 -10.97 -15.72
CA LEU A 114 5.19 -11.24 -14.36
C LEU A 114 4.95 -12.74 -14.17
N VAL A 115 5.73 -13.39 -13.31
CA VAL A 115 5.63 -14.84 -13.07
C VAL A 115 5.03 -15.21 -11.72
N ARG A 116 5.08 -14.30 -10.74
CA ARG A 116 4.60 -14.58 -9.39
C ARG A 116 4.17 -13.30 -8.67
N ILE A 117 3.10 -13.43 -7.88
CA ILE A 117 2.53 -12.37 -7.06
C ILE A 117 2.47 -12.87 -5.62
N GLU A 118 3.06 -12.11 -4.70
CA GLU A 118 3.14 -12.41 -3.27
C GLU A 118 2.72 -11.21 -2.42
N GLY A 119 2.53 -11.44 -1.12
CA GLY A 119 2.17 -10.40 -0.17
C GLY A 119 0.82 -10.63 0.51
N THR A 120 0.44 -9.65 1.32
CA THR A 120 -0.84 -9.62 2.05
C THR A 120 -1.98 -9.35 1.08
N GLN A 121 -1.72 -8.61 0.00
CA GLN A 121 -2.70 -8.32 -1.03
C GLN A 121 -2.50 -9.24 -2.23
N ARG A 122 -3.58 -9.92 -2.66
CA ARG A 122 -3.57 -10.83 -3.82
C ARG A 122 -4.79 -10.60 -4.70
N PRO A 123 -4.65 -10.81 -6.03
CA PRO A 123 -5.79 -10.79 -6.94
C PRO A 123 -6.82 -11.82 -6.51
N ASP A 124 -8.09 -11.41 -6.42
CA ASP A 124 -9.22 -12.31 -6.16
C ASP A 124 -10.17 -12.30 -7.35
N PRO A 125 -10.26 -13.41 -8.11
CA PRO A 125 -11.14 -13.48 -9.28
C PRO A 125 -12.63 -13.31 -8.92
N LYS A 126 -13.04 -13.64 -7.69
CA LYS A 126 -14.43 -13.45 -7.26
C LYS A 126 -14.76 -11.97 -7.08
N ARG A 127 -13.84 -11.20 -6.48
CA ARG A 127 -13.98 -9.73 -6.38
C ARG A 127 -13.94 -9.07 -7.75
N ALA A 128 -13.04 -9.53 -8.63
CA ALA A 128 -12.94 -9.03 -10.01
C ALA A 128 -14.26 -9.23 -10.77
N ALA A 129 -14.82 -10.44 -10.72
CA ALA A 129 -16.07 -10.77 -11.40
C ALA A 129 -17.27 -9.98 -10.84
N ALA A 130 -17.34 -9.77 -9.52
CA ALA A 130 -18.42 -9.00 -8.89
C ALA A 130 -18.45 -7.52 -9.35
N ARG A 131 -17.27 -6.91 -9.60
CA ARG A 131 -17.19 -5.53 -10.12
C ARG A 131 -17.62 -5.42 -11.58
N ALA A 132 -17.34 -6.42 -12.40
CA ALA A 132 -17.64 -6.37 -13.83
C ALA A 132 -19.15 -6.30 -14.14
N SER A 133 -20.00 -6.79 -13.24
CA SER A 133 -21.46 -6.74 -13.38
C SER A 133 -22.08 -5.39 -13.02
N GLU A 134 -21.34 -4.46 -12.42
CA GLU A 134 -21.87 -3.14 -12.05
C GLU A 134 -21.76 -2.18 -13.23
N GLN A 135 -22.43 -2.51 -14.33
CA GLN A 135 -22.73 -1.53 -15.35
C GLN A 135 -23.74 -0.56 -14.76
N ILE A 136 -23.24 0.58 -14.29
CA ILE A 136 -24.08 1.70 -13.86
C ILE A 136 -24.83 2.15 -15.11
N LEU A 137 -26.10 1.73 -15.25
CA LEU A 137 -27.03 2.29 -16.21
C LEU A 137 -27.31 3.73 -15.75
N LEU A 138 -26.43 4.65 -16.18
CA LEU A 138 -26.66 6.07 -16.05
C LEU A 138 -27.74 6.43 -17.07
N ASP A 139 -28.99 6.44 -16.59
CA ASP A 139 -30.06 7.14 -17.27
C ASP A 139 -29.73 8.62 -17.22
N VAL A 140 -29.22 9.16 -18.33
CA VAL A 140 -28.92 10.59 -18.45
C VAL A 140 -30.28 11.28 -18.58
N PRO A 141 -30.75 12.00 -17.55
CA PRO A 141 -32.01 12.71 -17.70
C PRO A 141 -31.87 13.76 -18.80
N ASP A 142 -32.89 13.87 -19.64
CA ASP A 142 -32.95 14.94 -20.65
C ASP A 142 -32.85 16.30 -19.95
N TYR A 143 -32.01 17.18 -20.50
CA TYR A 143 -31.82 18.51 -19.95
C TYR A 143 -33.08 19.37 -20.21
N GLU A 144 -33.86 19.59 -19.15
CA GLU A 144 -34.95 20.55 -19.18
C GLU A 144 -34.41 21.98 -18.94
N ALA A 145 -34.50 22.83 -19.95
CA ALA A 145 -34.10 24.23 -19.83
C ALA A 145 -35.01 24.94 -18.79
N ARG A 146 -34.44 25.35 -17.65
CA ARG A 146 -35.17 26.17 -16.67
C ARG A 146 -35.52 27.52 -17.28
N GLU A 147 -36.75 27.64 -17.78
CA GLU A 147 -37.31 28.93 -18.16
C GLU A 147 -37.30 29.86 -16.94
N GLY A 148 -36.57 30.98 -17.03
CA GLY A 148 -36.48 31.96 -15.95
C GLY A 148 -37.85 32.58 -15.61
N LEU A 149 -37.96 33.18 -14.43
CA LEU A 149 -39.21 33.77 -13.89
C LEU A 149 -39.92 34.71 -14.89
N ILE A 150 -39.15 35.40 -15.73
CA ILE A 150 -39.66 36.30 -16.76
C ILE A 150 -40.37 35.52 -17.88
N ARG A 151 -39.79 34.42 -18.38
CA ARG A 151 -40.42 33.59 -19.42
C ARG A 151 -41.67 32.89 -18.89
N GLN A 152 -41.64 32.42 -17.64
CA GLN A 152 -42.81 31.85 -16.98
C GLN A 152 -43.94 32.86 -16.82
N GLY A 153 -43.60 34.12 -16.47
CA GLY A 153 -44.58 35.22 -16.39
C GLY A 153 -45.18 35.57 -17.76
N LEU A 154 -44.36 35.65 -18.80
CA LEU A 154 -44.79 35.93 -20.17
C LEU A 154 -45.72 34.84 -20.73
N LYS A 155 -45.39 33.56 -20.47
CA LYS A 155 -46.25 32.42 -20.83
C LYS A 155 -47.58 32.46 -20.10
N LYS A 156 -47.61 32.88 -18.83
CA LYS A 156 -48.85 33.00 -18.03
C LYS A 156 -49.81 34.08 -18.55
N ILE A 157 -49.30 35.09 -19.26
CA ILE A 157 -50.12 36.11 -19.92
C ILE A 157 -50.41 35.80 -21.40
N GLY A 158 -50.11 34.58 -21.87
CA GLY A 158 -50.41 34.12 -23.22
C GLY A 158 -49.50 34.69 -24.30
N LEU A 159 -48.34 35.25 -23.92
CA LEU A 159 -47.34 35.73 -24.85
C LEU A 159 -46.23 34.69 -24.97
N ASP A 160 -46.18 33.99 -26.10
CA ASP A 160 -45.08 33.06 -26.39
C ASP A 160 -43.84 33.86 -26.84
N PRO A 161 -42.73 33.81 -26.09
CA PRO A 161 -41.49 34.44 -26.53
C PRO A 161 -40.93 33.65 -27.71
N LYS A 162 -41.00 34.23 -28.91
CA LYS A 162 -40.32 33.72 -30.11
C LYS A 162 -38.81 33.78 -29.85
N ASN A 163 -38.13 32.65 -30.09
CA ASN A 163 -36.70 32.43 -29.85
C ASN A 163 -35.80 33.63 -30.18
#